data_AF-A0A420I189-F1
#
_entry.id   AF-A0A420I189-F1
#
_cell.length_a   1.000
_cell.length_b   1.000
_cell.length_c   1.000
_cell.angle_alpha   90.00
_cell.angle_beta   90.00
_cell.angle_gamma   90.00
#
_symmetry.space_group_name_H-M   'P 1'
#
loop_
_entity.id
_entity.type
_entity.pdbx_description
1 polymer ?
#
loop_
_entity_poly.entity_id
_entity_poly.type
_entity_poly.pdbx_seq_one_letter_code
_entity_poly.pdbx_strand_id
1 'polypeptide(L)'
;MSDKQSIGVKLSTPAPLYPNHQQQTPEPPLEIWNEEQLEMAMKTLKEMHIQLRNLRTSIPRLLAPLTAQHQTPQIILEEFTKSIKTANEEIQVFERLMVAEESCRIFNQARKSRAENPEAIKPWSVTESPDWLIRNL
;
A
#
# COMPACT_ATOMS: atom_id res chain seq x y z
N MET A 1 25.14 63.34 -7.68
CA MET A 1 24.75 62.57 -6.49
C MET A 1 24.07 61.31 -6.97
N SER A 2 24.51 60.18 -6.43
CA SER A 2 24.26 58.83 -6.91
C SER A 2 22.78 58.44 -6.80
N ASP A 3 22.22 57.86 -7.85
CA ASP A 3 21.03 57.00 -7.72
C ASP A 3 21.26 55.67 -8.42
N LYS A 4 20.94 54.63 -7.65
CA LYS A 4 21.19 53.22 -7.93
C LYS A 4 20.05 52.65 -8.78
N GLN A 5 20.44 51.92 -9.81
CA GLN A 5 19.98 50.55 -10.15
C GLN A 5 18.49 50.19 -9.97
N SER A 6 17.83 49.80 -11.08
CA SER A 6 17.16 48.49 -11.14
C SER A 6 16.74 48.12 -12.56
N ILE A 7 17.40 47.11 -13.13
CA ILE A 7 17.00 46.46 -14.38
C ILE A 7 15.97 45.40 -14.01
N GLY A 8 14.68 45.71 -14.20
CA GLY A 8 13.59 44.77 -14.03
C GLY A 8 13.44 43.87 -15.24
N VAL A 9 14.09 42.70 -15.23
CA VAL A 9 13.80 41.61 -16.17
C VAL A 9 12.41 41.08 -15.82
N LYS A 10 11.44 41.25 -16.72
CA LYS A 10 10.12 40.59 -16.62
C LYS A 10 10.31 39.10 -16.85
N LEU A 11 10.50 38.34 -15.77
CA LEU A 11 10.42 36.88 -15.80
C LEU A 11 8.94 36.49 -15.82
N SER A 12 8.43 36.11 -16.99
CA SER A 12 7.11 35.47 -17.09
C SER A 12 7.16 34.10 -16.42
N THR A 13 6.58 34.00 -15.23
CA THR A 13 6.34 32.72 -14.56
C THR A 13 5.18 31.99 -15.28
N PRO A 14 5.32 30.72 -15.67
CA PRO A 14 4.20 29.95 -16.20
C PRO A 14 3.17 29.68 -15.10
N ALA A 15 1.89 29.64 -15.50
CA ALA A 15 0.75 29.44 -14.63
C ALA A 15 0.86 28.13 -13.80
N PRO A 16 0.39 28.12 -12.53
CA PRO A 16 0.33 26.89 -11.75
C PRO A 16 -0.71 25.92 -12.35
N LEU A 17 -0.27 24.73 -12.76
CA LEU A 17 -1.13 23.62 -13.23
C LEU A 17 -1.73 22.79 -12.09
N TYR A 18 -2.25 23.45 -11.06
CA TYR A 18 -3.03 22.74 -10.03
C TYR A 18 -4.43 23.35 -9.96
N PRO A 19 -5.50 22.57 -10.20
CA PRO A 19 -6.84 23.06 -9.97
C PRO A 19 -7.03 23.32 -8.48
N ASN A 20 -7.34 24.57 -8.17
CA ASN A 20 -7.72 25.05 -6.85
C ASN A 20 -9.07 24.43 -6.48
N HIS A 21 -9.07 23.34 -5.71
CA HIS A 21 -10.30 22.75 -5.17
C HIS A 21 -10.64 23.40 -3.82
N GLN A 22 -10.99 24.68 -3.84
CA GLN A 22 -11.82 25.28 -2.80
C GLN A 22 -13.29 25.19 -3.23
N GLN A 23 -13.81 23.97 -3.24
CA GLN A 23 -15.23 23.71 -3.11
C GLN A 23 -15.35 22.64 -2.03
N GLN A 24 -15.44 23.09 -0.78
CA GLN A 24 -16.01 22.28 0.30
C GLN A 24 -17.50 22.12 0.01
N THR A 25 -17.82 21.17 -0.85
CA THR A 25 -19.09 20.45 -0.74
C THR A 25 -19.12 19.85 0.67
N PRO A 26 -20.22 19.95 1.44
CA PRO A 26 -20.30 19.25 2.72
C PRO A 26 -19.98 17.78 2.45
N GLU A 27 -18.89 17.27 3.03
CA GLU A 27 -18.63 15.84 2.98
C GLU A 27 -19.87 15.16 3.56
N PRO A 28 -20.45 14.16 2.86
CA PRO A 28 -21.55 13.42 3.43
C PRO A 28 -21.10 12.83 4.78
N PRO A 29 -21.97 12.80 5.80
CA PRO A 29 -21.67 12.19 7.08
C PRO A 29 -21.04 10.81 6.87
N LEU A 30 -20.06 10.44 7.70
CA LEU A 30 -19.44 9.11 7.68
C LEU A 30 -20.52 8.05 7.46
N GLU A 31 -20.33 7.23 6.42
CA GLU A 31 -21.12 6.02 6.27
C GLU A 31 -20.85 5.19 7.52
N ILE A 32 -21.87 5.05 8.39
CA ILE A 32 -21.77 4.24 9.60
C ILE A 32 -21.79 2.80 9.12
N TRP A 33 -20.62 2.17 9.12
CA TRP A 33 -20.49 0.76 8.78
C TRP A 33 -21.15 -0.08 9.87
N ASN A 34 -21.93 -1.06 9.45
CA ASN A 34 -22.45 -2.05 10.38
C ASN A 34 -21.33 -3.03 10.79
N GLU A 35 -21.60 -3.84 11.82
CA GLU A 35 -20.62 -4.80 12.35
C GLU A 35 -20.12 -5.80 11.29
N GLU A 36 -21.01 -6.28 10.43
CA GLU A 36 -20.68 -7.24 9.37
C GLU A 36 -19.71 -6.65 8.33
N GLN A 37 -19.93 -5.40 7.92
CA GLN A 37 -19.04 -4.66 7.02
C GLN A 37 -17.68 -4.46 7.67
N LEU A 38 -17.66 -4.10 8.95
CA LEU A 38 -16.40 -3.94 9.69
C LEU A 38 -15.64 -5.25 9.80
N GLU A 39 -16.32 -6.37 10.12
CA GLU A 39 -15.69 -7.69 10.20
C GLU A 39 -15.10 -8.12 8.84
N MET A 40 -15.84 -7.91 7.75
CA MET A 40 -15.36 -8.22 6.40
C MET A 40 -14.14 -7.37 6.01
N ALA A 41 -14.16 -6.09 6.35
CA ALA A 41 -13.04 -5.19 6.13
C ALA A 41 -11.80 -5.62 6.91
N MET A 42 -11.99 -6.02 8.17
CA MET A 42 -10.91 -6.52 9.03
C MET A 42 -10.31 -7.82 8.50
N LYS A 43 -11.15 -8.74 7.99
CA LYS A 43 -10.69 -9.95 7.31
C LYS A 43 -9.86 -9.62 6.07
N THR A 44 -10.30 -8.65 5.29
CA THR A 44 -9.60 -8.18 4.09
C THR A 44 -8.24 -7.55 4.42
N LEU A 45 -8.18 -6.69 5.44
CA LEU A 45 -6.94 -6.09 5.93
C LEU A 45 -5.97 -7.13 6.49
N LYS A 46 -6.47 -8.15 7.21
CA LYS A 46 -5.68 -9.28 7.70
C LYS A 46 -5.05 -10.05 6.54
N GLU A 47 -5.84 -10.35 5.50
CA GLU A 47 -5.36 -11.02 4.30
C GLU A 47 -4.25 -10.22 3.60
N MET A 48 -4.45 -8.91 3.42
CA MET A 48 -3.43 -8.01 2.86
C MET A 48 -2.14 -8.03 3.67
N HIS A 49 -2.24 -7.97 5.00
CA HIS A 49 -1.08 -7.99 5.87
C HIS A 49 -0.26 -9.28 5.72
N ILE A 50 -0.94 -10.43 5.66
CA ILE A 50 -0.31 -11.74 5.45
C ILE A 50 0.40 -11.77 4.09
N GLN A 51 -0.26 -11.36 3.01
CA GLN A 51 0.34 -11.34 1.68
C GLN A 51 1.55 -10.39 1.60
N LEU A 52 1.45 -9.19 2.17
CA LEU A 52 2.55 -8.23 2.23
C LEU A 52 3.77 -8.80 2.96
N ARG A 53 3.54 -9.52 4.07
CA ARG A 53 4.61 -10.21 4.80
C ARG A 53 5.26 -11.30 3.93
N ASN A 54 4.46 -12.08 3.19
CA ASN A 54 4.98 -13.12 2.30
C ASN A 54 5.83 -12.53 1.17
N LEU A 55 5.45 -11.37 0.62
CA LEU A 55 6.22 -10.66 -0.41
C LEU A 55 7.63 -10.26 0.05
N ARG A 56 7.83 -9.96 1.34
CA ARG A 56 9.17 -9.67 1.89
C ARG A 56 10.13 -10.85 1.75
N THR A 57 9.61 -12.07 1.62
CA THR A 57 10.41 -13.29 1.45
C THR A 57 10.61 -13.65 -0.03
N SER A 58 9.98 -12.96 -0.98
CA SER A 58 10.02 -13.33 -2.40
C SER A 58 11.42 -13.18 -2.99
N ILE A 59 12.18 -12.11 -2.67
CA ILE A 59 13.58 -11.96 -3.13
C ILE A 59 14.47 -13.09 -2.58
N PRO A 60 14.50 -13.36 -1.26
CA PRO A 60 15.24 -14.51 -0.74
C PRO A 60 14.87 -15.84 -1.40
N ARG A 61 13.57 -16.10 -1.64
CA ARG A 61 13.10 -17.33 -2.29
C ARG A 61 13.51 -17.42 -3.76
N LEU A 62 13.53 -16.29 -4.46
CA LEU A 62 13.96 -16.20 -5.85
C LEU A 62 15.46 -16.49 -6.01
N LEU A 63 16.27 -16.10 -5.03
CA LEU A 63 17.71 -16.33 -5.04
C LEU A 63 18.12 -17.70 -4.49
N ALA A 64 17.27 -18.36 -3.70
CA ALA A 64 17.59 -19.63 -3.05
C ALA A 64 18.14 -20.70 -4.02
N PRO A 65 17.56 -20.93 -5.22
CA PRO A 65 18.09 -21.91 -6.17
C PRO A 65 19.52 -21.60 -6.63
N LEU A 66 19.93 -20.34 -6.66
CA LEU A 66 21.28 -19.94 -7.09
C LEU A 66 22.36 -20.19 -6.02
N THR A 67 21.93 -20.39 -4.77
CA THR A 67 22.83 -20.59 -3.61
C THR A 67 22.94 -22.04 -3.18
N ALA A 68 22.08 -22.93 -3.68
CA ALA A 68 22.08 -24.33 -3.33
C ALA A 68 23.14 -25.12 -4.11
N GLN A 69 23.67 -26.19 -3.49
CA GLN A 69 24.55 -27.14 -4.16
C GLN A 69 23.70 -28.05 -5.04
N HIS A 70 23.75 -27.80 -6.35
CA HIS A 70 23.01 -28.57 -7.35
C HIS A 70 23.91 -29.54 -8.08
N GLN A 71 23.35 -30.69 -8.46
CA GLN A 71 24.08 -31.71 -9.21
C GLN A 71 24.27 -31.33 -10.68
N THR A 72 23.36 -30.54 -11.27
CA THR A 72 23.41 -30.14 -12.69
C THR A 72 22.86 -28.72 -12.92
N PRO A 73 23.32 -28.02 -13.98
CA PRO A 73 22.79 -26.70 -14.36
C PRO A 73 21.30 -26.69 -14.71
N GLN A 74 20.76 -27.80 -15.23
CA GLN A 74 19.34 -27.90 -15.61
C GLN A 74 18.42 -27.79 -14.40
N ILE A 75 18.79 -28.39 -13.27
CA ILE A 75 18.02 -28.32 -12.02
C ILE A 75 17.96 -26.88 -11.51
N ILE A 76 19.09 -26.16 -11.54
CA ILE A 76 19.15 -24.74 -11.15
C ILE A 76 18.17 -23.91 -11.97
N LEU A 77 18.19 -24.07 -13.29
CA LEU A 77 17.34 -23.29 -14.19
C LEU A 77 15.86 -23.59 -13.97
N GLU A 78 15.50 -24.85 -13.79
CA GLU A 78 14.12 -25.25 -13.52
C GLU A 78 13.59 -24.64 -12.21
N GLU A 79 14.33 -24.81 -11.12
CA GLU A 79 13.97 -24.27 -9.81
C GLU A 79 13.91 -22.74 -9.81
N PHE A 80 14.88 -22.09 -10.47
CA PHE A 80 14.91 -20.64 -10.60
C PHE A 80 13.70 -20.12 -11.39
N THR A 81 13.38 -20.76 -12.52
CA THR A 81 12.19 -20.42 -13.33
C THR A 81 10.91 -20.58 -12.52
N LYS A 82 10.79 -21.66 -11.76
CA LYS A 82 9.66 -21.88 -10.84
C LYS A 82 9.56 -20.76 -9.80
N SER A 83 10.68 -20.36 -9.19
CA SER A 83 10.71 -19.29 -8.19
C SER A 83 10.27 -17.93 -8.76
N ILE A 84 10.68 -17.61 -9.99
CA ILE A 84 10.25 -16.39 -10.70
C ILE A 84 8.75 -16.42 -10.93
N LYS A 85 8.22 -17.54 -11.44
CA LYS A 85 6.79 -17.69 -11.72
C LYS A 85 5.98 -17.46 -10.44
N THR A 86 6.35 -18.12 -9.34
CA THR A 86 5.67 -17.96 -8.05
C THR A 86 5.75 -16.52 -7.54
N ALA A 87 6.91 -15.86 -7.61
CA ALA A 87 7.05 -14.47 -7.17
C ALA A 87 6.15 -13.52 -7.98
N ASN A 88 6.10 -13.69 -9.31
CA ASN A 88 5.23 -12.89 -10.17
C ASN A 88 3.74 -13.11 -9.85
N GLU A 89 3.33 -14.37 -9.62
CA GLU A 89 1.96 -14.69 -9.24
C GLU A 89 1.57 -14.03 -7.91
N GLU A 90 2.44 -14.10 -6.89
CA GLU A 90 2.22 -13.45 -5.59
C GLU A 90 2.07 -11.94 -5.70
N ILE A 91 2.94 -11.28 -6.48
CA ILE A 91 2.87 -9.83 -6.73
C ILE A 91 1.55 -9.48 -7.39
N GLN A 92 1.15 -10.18 -8.44
CA GLN A 92 -0.10 -9.91 -9.15
C GLN A 92 -1.33 -10.14 -8.27
N VAL A 93 -1.34 -11.18 -7.43
CA VAL A 93 -2.43 -11.43 -6.49
C VAL A 93 -2.53 -10.28 -5.48
N PHE A 94 -1.40 -9.84 -4.93
CA PHE A 94 -1.35 -8.74 -3.98
C PHE A 94 -1.77 -7.41 -4.60
N GLU A 95 -1.29 -7.09 -5.80
CA GLU A 95 -1.69 -5.87 -6.52
C GLU A 95 -3.19 -5.83 -6.78
N ARG A 96 -3.78 -6.94 -7.27
CA ARG A 96 -5.23 -7.05 -7.46
C ARG A 96 -5.99 -6.85 -6.16
N LEU A 97 -5.52 -7.43 -5.06
CA LEU A 97 -6.12 -7.25 -3.76
C LEU A 97 -6.07 -5.78 -3.32
N MET A 98 -4.94 -5.10 -3.48
CA MET A 98 -4.76 -3.70 -3.06
C MET A 98 -5.63 -2.71 -3.85
N VAL A 99 -5.84 -2.95 -5.14
CA VAL A 99 -6.61 -2.04 -6.03
C VAL A 99 -8.08 -2.43 -6.18
N ALA A 100 -8.51 -3.53 -5.57
CA ALA A 100 -9.92 -3.89 -5.55
C ALA A 100 -10.77 -2.76 -4.96
N GLU A 101 -11.98 -2.59 -5.48
CA GLU A 101 -12.89 -1.52 -5.07
C GLU A 101 -13.12 -1.53 -3.56
N GLU A 102 -13.37 -2.73 -3.00
CA GLU A 102 -13.59 -2.90 -1.57
C GLU A 102 -12.39 -2.47 -0.73
N SER A 103 -11.19 -2.84 -1.15
CA SER A 103 -9.93 -2.42 -0.51
C SER A 103 -9.77 -0.90 -0.51
N CYS A 104 -10.07 -0.27 -1.65
CA CYS A 104 -10.05 1.19 -1.76
C CYS A 104 -11.07 1.84 -0.81
N ARG A 105 -12.29 1.28 -0.70
CA ARG A 105 -13.32 1.76 0.22
C ARG A 105 -12.86 1.67 1.68
N ILE A 106 -12.26 0.54 2.08
CA ILE A 106 -11.70 0.35 3.43
C ILE A 106 -10.64 1.41 3.74
N PHE A 107 -9.67 1.63 2.85
CA PHE A 107 -8.63 2.63 3.07
C PHE A 107 -9.17 4.06 3.13
N ASN A 108 -10.17 4.37 2.29
CA ASN A 108 -10.82 5.67 2.31
C ASN A 108 -11.59 5.90 3.63
N GLN A 109 -12.33 4.90 4.08
CA GLN A 109 -13.06 4.96 5.36
C GLN A 109 -12.08 5.12 6.53
N ALA A 110 -11.01 4.33 6.57
CA ALA A 110 -9.98 4.45 7.61
C ALA A 110 -9.31 5.83 7.62
N ARG A 111 -9.07 6.42 6.44
CA ARG A 111 -8.50 7.77 6.31
C ARG A 111 -9.46 8.83 6.85
N LYS A 112 -10.75 8.74 6.52
CA LYS A 112 -11.79 9.65 7.02
C LYS A 112 -11.93 9.56 8.54
N SER A 113 -12.08 8.34 9.07
CA SER A 113 -12.17 8.08 10.51
C SER A 113 -10.97 8.68 11.28
N ARG A 114 -9.76 8.53 10.75
CA ARG A 114 -8.55 9.12 11.35
C ARG A 114 -8.50 10.64 11.28
N ALA A 115 -9.00 11.24 10.20
CA ALA A 115 -9.05 12.69 10.07
C ALA A 115 -10.02 13.33 11.08
N GLU A 116 -11.14 12.64 11.37
CA GLU A 116 -12.14 13.12 12.32
C GLU A 116 -11.75 12.90 13.78
N ASN A 117 -11.08 11.79 14.08
CA ASN A 117 -10.66 11.43 15.45
C ASN A 117 -9.15 11.10 15.53
N PRO A 118 -8.25 12.09 15.35
CA PRO A 118 -6.82 11.83 15.24
C PRO A 118 -6.19 11.25 16.52
N GLU A 119 -6.64 11.70 17.69
CA GLU A 119 -6.07 11.32 18.99
C GLU A 119 -6.67 10.03 19.57
N ALA A 120 -7.83 9.59 19.07
CA ALA A 120 -8.55 8.44 19.62
C ALA A 120 -8.10 7.09 19.03
N ILE A 121 -7.34 7.10 17.94
CA ILE A 121 -6.94 5.87 17.23
C ILE A 121 -5.54 5.44 17.67
N LYS A 122 -5.50 4.48 18.60
CA LYS A 122 -4.27 3.84 19.04
C LYS A 122 -3.58 3.14 17.85
N PRO A 123 -2.25 3.30 17.66
CA PRO A 123 -1.49 2.52 16.69
C PRO A 123 -1.60 1.01 16.97
N TRP A 124 -1.72 0.22 15.92
CA TRP A 124 -1.76 -1.24 16.03
C TRP A 124 -0.41 -1.81 16.50
N SER A 125 -0.46 -2.80 17.40
CA SER A 125 0.71 -3.53 17.89
C SER A 125 0.57 -5.04 17.65
N VAL A 126 1.59 -5.63 17.03
CA VAL A 126 1.67 -7.08 16.78
C VAL A 126 1.55 -7.89 18.08
N THR A 127 2.11 -7.39 19.19
CA THR A 127 2.11 -8.10 20.48
C THR A 127 0.72 -8.21 21.09
N GLU A 128 -0.18 -7.30 20.74
CA GLU A 128 -1.54 -7.24 21.26
C GLU A 128 -2.52 -8.05 20.40
N SER A 129 -2.13 -8.46 19.18
CA SER A 129 -2.98 -9.21 18.25
C SER A 129 -2.15 -10.23 17.44
N PRO A 130 -1.58 -11.26 18.08
CA PRO A 130 -0.69 -12.21 17.43
C PRO A 130 -1.38 -13.10 16.38
N ASP A 131 -2.68 -13.30 16.52
CA ASP A 131 -3.56 -14.08 15.62
C ASP A 131 -3.66 -13.48 14.20
N TRP A 132 -3.30 -12.21 14.04
CA TRP A 132 -3.26 -11.52 12.74
C TRP A 132 -2.17 -12.03 11.80
N LEU A 133 -1.23 -12.81 12.30
CA LEU A 133 -0.16 -13.40 11.51
C LEU A 133 -0.57 -14.75 10.87
N ILE A 134 -1.72 -15.29 11.24
CA ILE A 134 -2.15 -16.63 10.86
C ILE A 134 -3.42 -16.54 10.02
N ARG A 135 -3.43 -17.22 8.87
CA ARG A 135 -4.66 -17.41 8.09
C ARG A 135 -5.53 -18.40 8.85
N ASN A 136 -6.65 -17.94 9.39
CA ASN A 136 -7.65 -18.82 9.97
C ASN A 136 -8.21 -19.66 8.81
N LEU A 137 -8.01 -20.98 8.87
CA LEU A 137 -8.53 -21.95 7.90
C LEU A 137 -10.04 -22.10 8.04
#